data_AF-B8CTS8-F1
#
_entry.id   AF-B8CTS8-F1
#
_cell.length_a   1.000
_cell.length_b   1.000
_cell.length_c   1.000
_cell.angle_alpha   90.00
_cell.angle_beta   90.00
_cell.angle_gamma   90.00
#
_symmetry.space_group_name_H-M   'P 1'
#
loop_
_entity.id
_entity.type
_entity.pdbx_description
1 polymer ?
#
loop_
_entity_poly.entity_id
_entity_poly.type
_entity_poly.pdbx_seq_one_letter_code
_entity_poly.pdbx_strand_id
1 'polypeptide(L)'
;MVIGATAPDWMEWLVKLTGRHIKHRGVTHILTHWLAAALATTFLFDFHGIAAAFAWGGFSHILTDAMTVSGVPFTPYSDRRFHLFGGRFRTGDPVEYGISFVVVVLCIMLMKLIGDTGFMPFFYDWAGYYGNGVIDAYEWKQNRFRIL
;
A
#
# COMPACT_ATOMS: atom_id res chain seq x y z
N MET A 1 -4.37 6.03 2.63
CA MET A 1 -3.43 4.89 2.72
C MET A 1 -2.30 5.11 3.71
N VAL A 2 -1.52 6.21 3.63
CA VAL A 2 -0.33 6.45 4.49
C VAL A 2 -0.62 6.30 5.99
N ILE A 3 -1.70 6.93 6.48
CA ILE A 3 -2.08 6.87 7.89
C ILE A 3 -2.38 5.43 8.33
N GLY A 4 -3.07 4.66 7.48
CA GLY A 4 -3.37 3.24 7.72
C GLY A 4 -2.12 2.36 7.67
N ALA A 5 -1.20 2.62 6.74
CA ALA A 5 0.07 1.90 6.66
C ALA A 5 0.94 2.09 7.91
N THR A 6 0.87 3.26 8.56
CA THR A 6 1.60 3.49 9.82
C THR A 6 0.81 3.09 11.08
N ALA A 7 -0.46 2.69 10.93
CA ALA A 7 -1.35 2.39 12.05
C ALA A 7 -0.88 1.28 12.99
N PRO A 8 -0.33 0.16 12.50
CA PRO A 8 0.17 -0.88 13.40
C PRO A 8 1.20 -0.38 14.43
N ASP A 9 2.05 0.57 14.05
CA ASP A 9 3.11 1.13 14.89
C ASP A 9 2.61 2.18 15.87
N TRP A 10 1.85 3.19 15.40
CA TRP A 10 1.37 4.23 16.33
C TRP A 10 0.27 3.73 17.26
N MET A 11 -0.53 2.72 16.85
CA MET A 11 -1.46 2.04 17.75
C MET A 11 -0.71 1.32 18.88
N GLU A 12 0.45 0.73 18.59
CA GLU A 12 1.27 0.11 19.62
C GLU A 12 1.77 1.15 20.63
N TRP A 13 2.22 2.31 20.13
CA TRP A 13 2.64 3.42 20.97
C TRP A 13 1.50 3.94 21.85
N LEU A 14 0.31 4.13 21.29
CA LEU A 14 -0.89 4.52 22.05
C LEU A 14 -1.20 3.53 23.18
N VAL A 15 -1.10 2.23 22.93
CA VAL A 15 -1.35 1.25 24.00
C VAL A 15 -0.23 1.26 25.04
N LYS A 16 1.03 1.48 24.65
CA LYS A 16 2.14 1.69 25.59
C LYS A 16 1.92 2.92 26.48
N LEU A 17 1.33 4.00 25.95
CA LEU A 17 0.97 5.19 26.73
C LEU A 17 -0.08 4.90 27.82
N THR A 18 -0.91 3.86 27.66
CA THR A 18 -1.86 3.44 28.70
C THR A 18 -1.22 2.64 29.85
N GLY A 19 0.11 2.54 29.89
CA GLY A 19 0.87 1.80 30.91
C GLY A 19 0.92 0.29 30.67
N ARG A 20 0.39 -0.21 29.55
CA ARG A 20 0.45 -1.63 29.18
C ARG A 20 1.72 -1.94 28.40
N HIS A 21 2.50 -2.89 28.89
CA HIS A 21 3.70 -3.34 28.19
C HIS A 21 3.33 -4.35 27.10
N ILE A 22 3.25 -3.89 25.85
CA ILE A 22 3.01 -4.76 24.69
C ILE A 22 4.32 -5.01 23.96
N LYS A 23 4.53 -6.27 23.55
CA LYS A 23 5.66 -6.66 22.69
C LYS A 23 5.48 -6.05 21.30
N HIS A 24 6.57 -5.51 20.74
CA HIS A 24 6.57 -5.02 19.36
C HIS A 24 6.17 -6.13 18.39
N ARG A 25 5.36 -5.80 17.38
CA ARG A 25 4.77 -6.75 16.42
C ARG A 25 3.93 -7.85 17.07
N GLY A 26 3.22 -7.48 18.13
CA GLY A 26 2.29 -8.34 18.84
C GLY A 26 0.85 -8.15 18.36
N VAL A 27 0.03 -7.56 19.24
CA VAL A 27 -1.42 -7.49 19.09
C VAL A 27 -1.85 -6.57 17.93
N THR A 28 -1.08 -5.54 17.60
CA THR A 28 -1.41 -4.59 16.52
C THR A 28 -1.05 -5.09 15.12
N HIS A 29 -0.24 -6.15 15.02
CA HIS A 29 0.32 -6.67 13.77
C HIS A 29 -0.30 -8.01 13.36
N ILE A 30 -1.53 -8.30 13.79
CA ILE A 30 -2.19 -9.58 13.47
C ILE A 30 -2.71 -9.57 12.03
N LEU A 31 -2.16 -10.44 11.19
CA LEU A 31 -2.49 -10.50 9.76
C LEU A 31 -3.97 -10.72 9.49
N THR A 32 -4.60 -11.65 10.21
CA THR A 32 -6.03 -11.96 10.03
C THR A 32 -6.94 -10.78 10.35
N HIS A 33 -6.60 -9.93 11.31
CA HIS A 33 -7.45 -8.78 11.68
C HIS A 33 -7.43 -7.72 10.59
N TRP A 34 -6.25 -7.43 10.04
CA TRP A 34 -6.12 -6.45 8.97
C TRP A 34 -6.65 -6.96 7.64
N LEU A 35 -6.49 -8.26 7.34
CA LEU A 35 -7.11 -8.87 6.18
C LEU A 35 -8.65 -8.84 6.29
N ALA A 36 -9.20 -9.24 7.45
CA ALA A 36 -10.64 -9.19 7.68
C ALA A 36 -11.18 -7.76 7.62
N ALA A 37 -10.47 -6.79 8.19
CA ALA A 37 -10.82 -5.38 8.10
C ALA A 37 -10.82 -4.90 6.65
N ALA A 38 -9.77 -5.20 5.88
CA ALA A 38 -9.65 -4.79 4.48
C ALA A 38 -10.79 -5.38 3.62
N LEU A 39 -11.09 -6.67 3.79
CA LEU A 39 -12.20 -7.33 3.10
C LEU A 39 -13.55 -6.75 3.53
N ALA A 40 -13.80 -6.59 4.84
CA ALA A 40 -15.04 -6.02 5.34
C ALA A 40 -15.26 -4.59 4.84
N THR A 41 -14.22 -3.74 4.86
CA THR A 41 -14.33 -2.38 4.33
C THR A 41 -14.49 -2.35 2.82
N THR A 42 -13.99 -3.35 2.09
CA THR A 42 -14.14 -3.40 0.63
C THR A 42 -15.55 -3.86 0.20
N PHE A 43 -16.15 -4.82 0.92
CA PHE A 43 -17.39 -5.49 0.49
C PHE A 43 -18.64 -5.12 1.29
N LEU A 44 -18.50 -4.65 2.54
CA LEU A 44 -19.64 -4.43 3.43
C LEU A 44 -19.86 -2.95 3.74
N PHE A 45 -18.78 -2.19 3.98
CA PHE A 45 -18.88 -0.81 4.43
C PHE A 45 -17.66 0.01 4.03
N ASP A 46 -17.82 0.84 2.99
CA ASP A 46 -16.81 1.81 2.60
C ASP A 46 -17.41 3.21 2.49
N PHE A 47 -17.00 4.11 3.38
CA PHE A 47 -17.34 5.52 3.23
C PHE A 47 -16.34 6.16 2.24
N HIS A 48 -16.76 6.32 0.99
CA HIS A 48 -15.99 6.96 -0.09
C HIS A 48 -14.55 6.44 -0.29
N GLY A 49 -14.29 5.15 -0.09
CA GLY A 49 -12.95 4.59 -0.28
C GLY A 49 -11.98 4.81 0.88
N ILE A 50 -12.35 5.60 1.89
CA ILE A 50 -11.43 6.01 2.96
C ILE A 50 -11.14 4.86 3.90
N ALA A 51 -12.17 4.09 4.26
CA ALA A 51 -12.05 2.97 5.18
C ALA A 51 -11.26 1.83 4.53
N ALA A 52 -11.55 1.52 3.26
CA ALA A 52 -10.77 0.57 2.48
C ALA A 52 -9.32 1.05 2.33
N ALA A 53 -9.08 2.31 1.98
CA ALA A 53 -7.72 2.85 1.86
C ALA A 53 -6.93 2.81 3.18
N PHE A 54 -7.59 2.94 4.33
CA PHE A 54 -6.96 2.79 5.64
C PHE A 54 -6.61 1.32 5.93
N ALA A 55 -7.58 0.42 5.76
CA ALA A 55 -7.43 -1.01 6.07
C ALA A 55 -6.41 -1.69 5.14
N TRP A 56 -6.45 -1.40 3.83
CA TRP A 56 -5.44 -1.87 2.88
C TRP A 56 -4.06 -1.29 3.14
N GLY A 57 -3.98 -0.05 3.66
CA GLY A 57 -2.72 0.52 4.13
C GLY A 57 -2.11 -0.32 5.25
N GLY A 58 -2.84 -0.57 6.34
CA GLY A 58 -2.30 -1.36 7.46
C GLY A 58 -2.07 -2.83 7.11
N PHE A 59 -2.87 -3.40 6.21
CA PHE A 59 -2.62 -4.73 5.67
C PHE A 59 -1.30 -4.80 4.89
N SER A 60 -1.01 -3.81 4.03
CA SER A 60 0.25 -3.78 3.28
C SER A 60 1.48 -3.71 4.20
N HIS A 61 1.41 -2.92 5.27
CA HIS A 61 2.47 -2.85 6.29
C HIS A 61 2.73 -4.22 6.95
N ILE A 62 1.68 -4.92 7.34
CA ILE A 62 1.81 -6.24 7.97
C ILE A 62 2.27 -7.30 6.97
N LEU A 63 1.86 -7.18 5.71
CA LEU A 63 2.33 -8.05 4.64
C LEU A 63 3.83 -7.88 4.41
N THR A 64 4.34 -6.63 4.40
CA THR A 64 5.78 -6.37 4.30
C THR A 64 6.51 -6.88 5.53
N ASP A 65 5.94 -6.74 6.73
CA ASP A 65 6.52 -7.30 7.95
C ASP A 65 6.56 -8.83 7.94
N ALA A 66 5.55 -9.48 7.35
CA ALA A 66 5.53 -10.93 7.18
C ALA A 66 6.68 -11.43 6.28
N MET A 67 7.17 -10.61 5.35
CA MET A 67 8.31 -10.98 4.50
C MET A 67 9.64 -10.99 5.27
N THR A 68 9.72 -10.27 6.39
CA THR A 68 10.96 -10.16 7.18
C THR A 68 11.24 -11.37 8.06
N VAL A 69 12.49 -11.48 8.53
CA VAL A 69 12.94 -12.50 9.50
C VAL A 69 12.12 -12.49 10.80
N SER A 70 11.57 -11.34 11.19
CA SER A 70 10.75 -11.21 12.41
C SER A 70 9.35 -11.78 12.25
N GLY A 71 8.81 -11.76 11.03
CA GLY A 71 7.45 -12.20 10.71
C GLY A 71 6.36 -11.48 11.50
N VAL A 72 5.12 -11.98 11.36
CA VAL A 72 3.93 -11.43 12.02
C VAL A 72 3.06 -12.55 12.60
N PRO A 73 2.30 -12.33 13.68
CA PRO A 73 1.36 -13.33 14.17
C PRO A 73 0.20 -13.50 13.17
N PHE A 74 -0.11 -14.74 12.80
CA PHE A 74 -1.24 -15.01 11.90
C PHE A 74 -2.58 -14.76 12.60
N THR A 75 -2.72 -15.28 13.83
CA THR A 75 -3.91 -15.17 14.68
C THR A 75 -3.51 -14.69 16.08
N PRO A 76 -4.44 -14.09 16.86
CA PRO A 76 -4.15 -13.60 18.21
C PRO A 76 -3.63 -14.67 19.18
N TYR A 77 -3.98 -15.94 18.93
CA TYR A 77 -3.58 -17.09 19.76
C TYR A 77 -2.45 -17.94 19.15
N SER A 78 -1.83 -17.50 18.05
CA SER A 78 -0.73 -18.26 17.44
C SER A 78 0.61 -17.78 17.99
N ASP A 79 1.31 -18.67 18.69
CA ASP A 79 2.70 -18.48 19.07
C ASP A 79 3.65 -18.61 17.86
N ARG A 80 3.18 -19.22 16.75
CA ARG A 80 3.94 -19.32 15.51
C ARG A 80 3.83 -18.04 14.70
N ARG A 81 4.97 -17.49 14.33
CA ARG A 81 5.09 -16.34 13.42
C ARG A 81 4.91 -16.82 11.98
N PHE A 82 4.11 -16.07 11.24
CA PHE A 82 3.92 -16.24 9.82
C PHE A 82 5.02 -15.48 9.08
N HIS A 83 5.68 -16.20 8.17
CA HIS A 83 6.74 -15.66 7.34
C HIS A 83 6.39 -15.90 5.87
N LEU A 84 6.23 -14.82 5.12
CA LEU A 84 6.15 -14.89 3.67
C LEU A 84 7.57 -15.15 3.12
N PHE A 85 7.71 -16.05 2.14
CA PHE A 85 9.00 -16.44 1.56
C PHE A 85 10.04 -16.96 2.57
N GLY A 86 9.58 -17.51 3.70
CA GLY A 86 10.45 -18.09 4.73
C GLY A 86 11.25 -17.07 5.53
N GLY A 87 10.88 -15.78 5.51
CA GLY A 87 11.50 -14.75 6.35
C GLY A 87 12.94 -14.45 5.96
N ARG A 88 13.32 -14.70 4.70
CA ARG A 88 14.69 -14.51 4.22
C ARG A 88 15.02 -13.07 3.86
N PHE A 89 14.02 -12.18 3.86
CA PHE A 89 14.25 -10.77 3.58
C PHE A 89 14.79 -10.07 4.82
N ARG A 90 15.95 -9.44 4.65
CA ARG A 90 16.56 -8.54 5.62
C ARG A 90 16.30 -7.12 5.19
N THR A 91 15.89 -6.28 6.13
CA THR A 91 15.72 -4.86 5.89
C THR A 91 17.05 -4.24 5.44
N GLY A 92 17.04 -3.55 4.30
CA GLY A 92 18.22 -2.94 3.68
C GLY A 92 19.01 -3.84 2.71
N ASP A 93 18.54 -5.06 2.44
CA ASP A 93 19.12 -5.95 1.44
C ASP A 93 18.81 -5.45 0.01
N PRO A 94 19.74 -5.48 -0.96
CA PRO A 94 19.48 -5.20 -2.38
C PRO A 94 18.21 -5.86 -2.94
N VAL A 95 17.82 -7.03 -2.42
CA VAL A 95 16.61 -7.73 -2.85
C VAL A 95 15.32 -6.96 -2.52
N GLU A 96 15.30 -6.20 -1.42
CA GLU A 96 14.15 -5.35 -1.04
C GLU A 96 13.87 -4.26 -2.09
N TYR A 97 14.94 -3.63 -2.60
CA TYR A 97 14.85 -2.64 -3.66
C TYR A 97 14.39 -3.27 -4.98
N GLY A 98 14.86 -4.47 -5.30
CA GLY A 98 14.42 -5.22 -6.47
C GLY A 98 12.92 -5.52 -6.46
N ILE A 99 12.39 -5.98 -5.32
CA ILE A 99 10.95 -6.24 -5.17
C ILE A 99 10.14 -4.95 -5.23
N SER A 100 10.61 -3.89 -4.56
CA SER A 100 9.95 -2.59 -4.60
C SER A 100 9.86 -2.05 -6.02
N PHE A 101 10.93 -2.19 -6.81
CA PHE A 101 10.95 -1.81 -8.22
C PHE A 101 9.93 -2.63 -9.04
N VAL A 102 9.88 -3.95 -8.84
CA VAL A 102 8.89 -4.82 -9.53
C VAL A 102 7.46 -4.40 -9.19
N VAL A 103 7.17 -4.09 -7.91
CA VAL A 103 5.84 -3.62 -7.49
C VAL A 103 5.50 -2.30 -8.17
N VAL A 104 6.42 -1.34 -8.22
CA VAL A 104 6.21 -0.05 -8.91
C VAL A 104 5.91 -0.26 -10.39
N VAL A 105 6.68 -1.11 -11.07
CA VAL A 105 6.46 -1.42 -12.49
C VAL A 105 5.09 -2.06 -12.70
N LEU A 106 4.70 -3.03 -11.85
CA LEU A 106 3.38 -3.65 -11.92
C LEU A 106 2.25 -2.64 -11.68
N CYS A 107 2.39 -1.74 -10.73
CA CYS A 107 1.43 -0.66 -10.50
C CYS A 107 1.29 0.25 -11.73
N ILE A 108 2.40 0.63 -12.37
CA ILE A 108 2.38 1.43 -13.60
C ILE A 108 1.67 0.67 -14.73
N MET A 109 1.97 -0.62 -14.91
CA MET A 109 1.31 -1.46 -15.92
C MET A 109 -0.20 -1.59 -15.65
N LEU A 110 -0.60 -1.83 -14.41
CA LEU A 110 -2.00 -1.91 -14.00
C LEU A 110 -2.75 -0.60 -14.24
N MET A 111 -2.16 0.55 -13.89
CA MET A 111 -2.76 1.86 -14.17
C MET A 111 -3.00 2.05 -15.67
N LYS A 112 -2.03 1.67 -16.51
CA LYS A 112 -2.19 1.73 -17.98
C LYS A 112 -3.28 0.80 -18.52
N LEU A 113 -3.46 -0.38 -17.91
CA LEU A 113 -4.45 -1.37 -18.35
C LEU A 113 -5.88 -1.04 -17.90
N ILE A 114 -6.05 -0.45 -16.72
CA ILE A 114 -7.36 -0.11 -16.16
C ILE A 114 -7.92 1.17 -16.80
N GLY A 115 -7.06 1.97 -17.45
CA GLY A 115 -7.44 3.21 -18.13
C GLY A 115 -7.43 4.39 -17.17
N ASP A 116 -6.89 5.51 -17.65
CA ASP A 116 -6.73 6.74 -16.86
C ASP A 116 -8.09 7.34 -16.50
N THR A 117 -8.38 7.40 -15.20
CA THR A 117 -9.56 8.09 -14.65
C THR A 117 -9.18 9.25 -13.73
N GLY A 118 -7.89 9.61 -13.67
CA GLY A 118 -7.39 10.61 -12.72
C GLY A 118 -6.27 11.49 -13.25
N PHE A 119 -5.98 12.57 -12.52
CA PHE A 119 -4.91 13.50 -12.82
C PHE A 119 -3.55 12.93 -12.41
N MET A 120 -2.65 12.73 -13.38
CA MET A 120 -1.27 12.31 -13.15
C MET A 120 -0.31 13.51 -13.26
N PRO A 121 0.18 14.08 -12.14
CA PRO A 121 0.96 15.32 -12.16
C PRO A 121 2.32 15.22 -12.87
N PHE A 122 2.80 14.01 -13.16
CA PHE A 122 4.09 13.76 -13.83
C PHE A 122 3.94 13.07 -15.19
N PHE A 123 2.74 12.60 -15.54
CA PHE A 123 2.46 11.87 -16.78
C PHE A 123 1.16 12.40 -17.38
N TYR A 124 1.21 13.60 -17.95
CA TYR A 124 0.03 14.24 -18.52
C TYR A 124 -0.44 13.49 -19.77
N ASP A 125 -1.74 13.15 -19.83
CA ASP A 125 -2.39 12.66 -21.04
C ASP A 125 -2.68 13.81 -22.02
N TRP A 126 -1.62 14.28 -22.69
CA TRP A 126 -1.72 15.33 -23.70
C TRP A 126 -2.70 14.98 -24.82
N ALA A 127 -2.82 13.70 -25.17
CA ALA A 127 -3.75 13.26 -26.22
C ALA A 127 -5.21 13.39 -25.76
N GLY A 128 -5.51 12.95 -24.53
CA GLY A 128 -6.83 13.11 -23.92
C GLY A 128 -7.21 14.59 -23.72
N TYR A 129 -6.29 15.44 -23.28
CA TYR A 129 -6.57 16.87 -23.12
C TYR A 129 -6.90 17.57 -24.45
N TYR A 130 -6.21 17.20 -25.54
CA TYR A 130 -6.53 17.73 -26.86
C TYR A 130 -7.88 17.21 -27.37
N GLY A 131 -8.16 15.92 -27.18
CA GLY A 131 -9.45 15.30 -27.54
C GLY A 131 -10.64 15.91 -26.79
N ASN A 132 -10.43 16.34 -25.55
CA ASN A 132 -11.44 17.00 -24.71
C ASN A 132 -11.51 18.53 -24.92
N GLY A 133 -10.70 19.10 -25.82
CA GLY A 133 -10.67 20.54 -26.10
C GLY A 133 -10.11 21.40 -24.95
N VAL A 134 -9.39 20.80 -24.00
CA VAL A 134 -8.77 21.50 -22.87
C VAL A 134 -7.51 22.24 -23.30
N ILE A 135 -6.80 21.72 -24.30
CA ILE A 135 -5.59 22.33 -24.88
C ILE A 135 -5.73 22.48 -26.39
N ASP A 136 -4.98 23.42 -26.97
CA ASP A 136 -4.98 23.64 -28.41
C ASP A 136 -4.03 22.68 -29.17
N ALA A 137 -4.12 22.70 -30.51
CA ALA A 137 -3.28 21.86 -31.36
C ALA A 137 -1.79 22.22 -31.31
N TYR A 138 -1.45 23.44 -30.88
CA TYR A 138 -0.07 23.91 -30.76
C TYR A 138 0.57 23.36 -29.49
N GLU A 139 -0.08 23.50 -28.35
CA GLU A 139 0.30 22.93 -27.06
C GLU A 139 0.41 21.41 -27.12
N TRP A 140 -0.53 20.73 -27.78
CA TRP A 140 -0.45 19.29 -28.01
C TRP A 140 0.80 18.91 -28.81
N LYS A 141 1.08 19.58 -29.94
CA LYS A 141 2.26 19.27 -30.77
C LYS A 141 3.57 19.46 -30.02
N GLN A 142 3.64 20.46 -29.13
CA GLN A 142 4.83 20.72 -28.33
C GLN A 142 5.06 19.67 -27.25
N ASN A 143 3.99 19.10 -26.67
CA ASN A 143 4.10 18.23 -25.50
C ASN A 143 3.79 16.75 -25.76
N ARG A 144 3.33 16.35 -26.96
CA ARG A 144 2.95 14.96 -27.30
C ARG A 144 4.03 13.90 -27.10
N PHE A 145 5.31 14.29 -27.04
CA PHE A 145 6.44 13.38 -26.81
C PHE A 145 7.08 13.55 -25.42
N ARG A 146 6.51 14.41 -24.58
CA ARG A 146 7.03 14.70 -23.24
C ARG A 146 6.45 13.70 -22.25
N ILE A 147 7.21 12.63 -22.03
CA ILE A 147 6.86 11.50 -21.14
C ILE A 147 7.48 11.69 -19.73
N LEU A 148 8.13 12.84 -19.48
CA LEU A 148 8.78 13.22 -18.22
C LEU A 148 8.55 14.71 -17.90
#